data_AF-Q89W16-F1
#
_entry.id   AF-Q89W16-F1
#
_cell.length_a   1.000
_cell.length_b   1.000
_cell.length_c   1.000
_cell.angle_alpha   90.00
_cell.angle_beta   90.00
_cell.angle_gamma   90.00
#
_symmetry.space_group_name_H-M   'P 1'
#
loop_
_entity.id
_entity.type
_entity.pdbx_description
1 polymer ?
#
loop_
_entity_poly.entity_id
_entity_poly.type
_entity_poly.pdbx_seq_one_letter_code
_entity_poly.pdbx_strand_id
1 'polypeptide(L)'
;MKSAAVLISAIAGLLWPLIAIGILVTFGRSFLELLRSAKSRKFALKIGGQELSMDEANEQQRVLIQDLQSKIVQIESRIEAIGSTALTPPKTEIARREPVDLSKVLWVDDEPKHNSYFVDTLNRLNVQVDIAESTADGLIKFNKERYDVVISDMGRREGGRYNRRAGLELLRVIRERNSDTPFFIFCSTRSVHENRDEAMKLGANGITSSATELYSLLRLPIVE
;
A
#
# COMPACT_ATOMS: atom_id res chain seq x y z
N MET A 1 -4.74 -70.99 28.84
CA MET A 1 -3.92 -70.27 27.84
C MET A 1 -4.68 -69.18 27.06
N LYS A 2 -5.99 -69.32 26.76
CA LYS A 2 -6.76 -68.28 26.03
C LYS A 2 -6.89 -66.94 26.77
N SER A 3 -6.99 -66.94 28.11
CA SER A 3 -7.19 -65.71 28.89
C SER A 3 -5.96 -64.80 28.98
N ALA A 4 -4.74 -65.36 28.90
CA ALA A 4 -3.50 -64.59 28.95
C ALA A 4 -3.26 -63.78 27.67
N ALA A 5 -3.62 -64.35 26.51
CA ALA A 5 -3.50 -63.67 25.21
C ALA A 5 -4.46 -62.46 25.08
N VAL A 6 -5.69 -62.58 25.62
CA VAL A 6 -6.68 -61.49 25.64
C VAL A 6 -6.21 -60.34 26.54
N LEU A 7 -5.59 -60.64 27.68
CA LEU A 7 -5.07 -59.62 28.60
C LEU A 7 -3.90 -58.85 27.98
N ILE A 8 -2.97 -59.54 27.30
CA ILE A 8 -1.83 -58.91 26.61
C ILE A 8 -2.31 -58.01 25.46
N SER A 9 -3.31 -58.46 24.69
CA SER A 9 -3.90 -57.64 23.61
C SER A 9 -4.63 -56.39 24.14
N ALA A 10 -5.32 -56.50 25.28
CA ALA A 10 -5.99 -55.36 25.90
C ALA A 10 -4.98 -54.34 26.47
N ILE A 11 -3.89 -54.82 27.09
CA ILE A 11 -2.80 -53.97 27.58
C ILE A 11 -2.08 -53.27 26.41
N ALA A 12 -1.82 -53.98 25.32
CA ALA A 12 -1.23 -53.39 24.11
C ALA A 12 -2.15 -52.35 23.46
N GLY A 13 -3.46 -52.60 23.44
CA GLY A 13 -4.48 -51.66 22.96
C GLY A 13 -4.59 -50.39 23.81
N LEU A 14 -4.27 -50.47 25.11
CA LEU A 14 -4.25 -49.33 26.03
C LEU A 14 -2.88 -48.67 26.18
N LEU A 15 -1.84 -49.25 25.60
CA LEU A 15 -0.47 -48.73 25.69
C LEU A 15 -0.27 -47.49 24.81
N TRP A 16 -0.79 -47.53 23.58
CA TRP A 16 -0.62 -46.43 22.63
C TRP A 16 -1.37 -45.14 23.03
N PRO A 17 -2.58 -45.14 23.62
CA PRO A 17 -3.21 -43.93 24.13
C PRO A 17 -2.44 -43.37 25.33
N LEU A 18 -1.90 -44.23 26.21
CA LEU A 18 -1.06 -43.79 27.33
C LEU A 18 0.24 -43.15 26.86
N ILE A 19 0.88 -43.72 25.83
CA ILE A 19 2.07 -43.14 25.20
C ILE A 19 1.69 -41.83 24.49
N ALA A 20 0.58 -41.79 23.76
CA ALA A 20 0.12 -40.59 23.08
C ALA A 20 -0.20 -39.46 24.06
N ILE A 21 -0.87 -39.77 25.19
CA ILE A 21 -1.13 -38.82 26.28
C ILE A 21 0.19 -38.39 26.93
N GLY A 22 1.11 -39.31 27.17
CA GLY A 22 2.45 -39.01 27.71
C GLY A 22 3.22 -38.06 26.80
N ILE A 23 3.22 -38.30 25.49
CA ILE A 23 3.80 -37.40 24.49
C ILE A 23 3.06 -36.06 24.48
N LEU A 24 1.73 -36.05 24.51
CA LEU A 24 0.95 -34.81 24.48
C LEU A 24 1.11 -33.97 25.75
N VAL A 25 1.37 -34.58 26.91
CA VAL A 25 1.65 -33.84 28.16
C VAL A 25 3.10 -33.35 28.21
N THR A 26 4.06 -34.17 27.77
CA THR A 26 5.49 -33.83 27.81
C THR A 26 5.87 -32.85 26.70
N PHE A 27 5.46 -33.13 25.46
CA PHE A 27 5.76 -32.31 24.28
C PHE A 27 4.65 -31.32 23.93
N GLY A 28 3.43 -31.45 24.45
CA GLY A 28 2.36 -30.52 24.11
C GLY A 28 2.66 -29.08 24.51
N ARG A 29 3.35 -28.86 25.64
CA ARG A 29 3.79 -27.51 26.04
C ARG A 29 4.77 -26.90 25.02
N SER A 30 5.78 -27.65 24.61
CA SER A 30 6.76 -27.21 23.59
C SER A 30 6.14 -27.11 22.18
N PHE A 31 5.19 -27.99 21.85
CA PHE A 31 4.47 -27.95 20.58
C PHE A 31 3.51 -26.75 20.51
N LEU A 32 2.88 -26.37 21.63
CA LEU A 32 2.10 -25.13 21.74
C LEU A 32 2.95 -23.88 21.55
N GLU A 33 4.20 -23.89 22.04
CA GLU A 33 5.15 -22.80 21.77
C GLU A 33 5.55 -22.75 20.30
N LEU A 34 5.76 -23.89 19.64
CA LEU A 34 6.05 -23.95 18.21
C LEU A 34 4.84 -23.62 17.33
N LEU A 35 3.61 -23.94 17.76
CA LEU A 35 2.36 -23.53 17.09
C LEU A 35 2.11 -22.04 17.25
N ARG A 36 2.36 -21.46 18.44
CA ARG A 36 2.36 -20.00 18.63
C ARG A 36 3.45 -19.33 17.79
N SER A 37 4.63 -19.94 17.74
CA SER A 37 5.75 -19.45 16.93
C SER A 37 5.47 -19.58 15.43
N ALA A 38 4.80 -20.65 14.97
CA ALA A 38 4.38 -20.83 13.59
C ALA A 38 3.25 -19.87 13.18
N LYS A 39 2.34 -19.54 14.11
CA LYS A 39 1.36 -18.45 13.93
C LYS A 39 2.04 -17.07 13.84
N SER A 40 3.20 -16.90 14.48
CA SER A 40 4.01 -15.67 14.41
C SER A 40 5.14 -15.70 13.38
N ARG A 41 5.38 -16.82 12.68
CA ARG A 41 6.31 -16.88 11.55
C ARG A 41 5.61 -16.21 10.38
N LYS A 42 5.58 -14.89 10.46
CA LYS A 42 5.22 -13.95 9.43
C LYS A 42 6.06 -14.29 8.21
N PHE A 43 5.50 -15.04 7.28
CA PHE A 43 6.08 -15.20 5.95
C PHE A 43 6.16 -13.79 5.36
N ALA A 44 7.38 -13.26 5.27
CA ALA A 44 7.61 -11.95 4.67
C ALA A 44 7.68 -12.12 3.15
N LEU A 45 6.80 -11.44 2.43
CA LEU A 45 6.80 -11.34 0.98
C LEU A 45 7.51 -10.05 0.58
N LYS A 46 8.27 -10.08 -0.51
CA LYS A 46 8.85 -8.88 -1.12
C LYS A 46 7.90 -8.32 -2.16
N ILE A 47 7.41 -7.10 -1.95
CA ILE A 47 6.54 -6.37 -2.88
C ILE A 47 7.12 -4.97 -3.05
N GLY A 48 7.38 -4.52 -4.29
CA GLY A 48 7.91 -3.18 -4.54
C GLY A 48 9.25 -2.89 -3.84
N GLY A 49 10.08 -3.91 -3.63
CA GLY A 49 11.35 -3.79 -2.89
C GLY A 49 11.23 -3.77 -1.36
N GLN A 50 10.00 -3.81 -0.81
CA GLN A 50 9.74 -3.81 0.63
C GLN A 50 9.37 -5.20 1.14
N GLU A 51 9.82 -5.54 2.35
CA GLU A 51 9.44 -6.78 3.04
C GLU A 51 8.18 -6.56 3.88
N LEU A 52 7.10 -7.26 3.52
CA LEU A 52 5.78 -7.20 4.14
C LEU A 52 5.39 -8.56 4.69
N SER A 53 4.82 -8.61 5.88
CA SER A 53 4.13 -9.79 6.37
C SER A 53 2.83 -10.04 5.61
N MET A 54 2.36 -11.28 5.61
CA MET A 54 1.05 -11.63 5.01
C MET A 54 -0.11 -10.81 5.59
N ASP A 55 -0.07 -10.46 6.88
CA ASP A 55 -1.09 -9.62 7.51
C ASP A 55 -1.07 -8.19 6.94
N GLU A 56 0.12 -7.59 6.78
CA GLU A 56 0.30 -6.26 6.18
C GLU A 56 -0.12 -6.25 4.70
N ALA A 57 0.24 -7.30 3.95
CA ALA A 57 -0.14 -7.44 2.54
C ALA A 57 -1.66 -7.56 2.38
N ASN A 58 -2.31 -8.40 3.21
CA ASN A 58 -3.77 -8.55 3.21
C ASN A 58 -4.48 -7.24 3.59
N GLU A 59 -3.95 -6.49 4.56
CA GLU A 59 -4.48 -5.18 4.96
C GLU A 59 -4.45 -4.19 3.79
N GLN A 60 -3.29 -4.04 3.14
CA GLN A 60 -3.14 -3.16 1.98
C GLN A 60 -4.07 -3.58 0.83
N GLN A 61 -4.17 -4.88 0.54
CA GLN A 61 -5.08 -5.38 -0.47
C GLN A 61 -6.55 -5.06 -0.14
N ARG A 62 -6.95 -5.18 1.13
CA ARG A 62 -8.32 -4.82 1.55
C ARG A 62 -8.60 -3.34 1.34
N VAL A 63 -7.67 -2.46 1.68
CA VAL A 63 -7.80 -1.00 1.47
C VAL A 63 -7.97 -0.68 -0.02
N LEU A 64 -7.18 -1.29 -0.90
CA LEU A 64 -7.30 -1.10 -2.35
C LEU A 64 -8.66 -1.57 -2.88
N ILE A 65 -9.15 -2.73 -2.43
CA ILE A 65 -10.48 -3.25 -2.81
C ILE A 65 -11.59 -2.30 -2.34
N GLN A 66 -11.49 -1.78 -1.12
CA GLN A 66 -12.45 -0.83 -0.59
C GLN A 66 -12.46 0.49 -1.38
N ASP A 67 -11.30 1.00 -1.77
CA ASP A 67 -11.18 2.18 -2.63
C ASP A 67 -11.86 1.92 -3.99
N LEU A 68 -11.59 0.78 -4.62
CA LEU A 68 -12.21 0.38 -5.89
C LEU A 68 -13.74 0.28 -5.76
N GLN A 69 -14.26 -0.42 -4.75
CA GLN A 69 -15.69 -0.51 -4.48
C GLN A 69 -16.33 0.88 -4.29
N SER A 70 -15.65 1.77 -3.56
CA SER A 70 -16.11 3.14 -3.35
C SER A 70 -16.18 3.94 -4.66
N LYS A 71 -15.22 3.74 -5.57
CA LYS A 71 -15.25 4.36 -6.91
C LYS A 71 -16.36 3.79 -7.79
N ILE A 72 -16.63 2.49 -7.73
CA ILE A 72 -17.72 1.86 -8.48
C ILE A 72 -19.08 2.43 -8.06
N VAL A 73 -19.34 2.53 -6.75
CA VAL A 73 -20.58 3.15 -6.23
C VAL A 73 -20.71 4.61 -6.68
N GLN A 74 -19.60 5.36 -6.68
CA GLN A 74 -19.60 6.74 -7.20
C GLN A 74 -19.94 6.79 -8.70
N ILE A 75 -19.45 5.84 -9.50
CA ILE A 75 -19.77 5.75 -10.93
C ILE A 75 -21.26 5.43 -11.11
N GLU A 76 -21.79 4.43 -10.41
CA GLU A 76 -23.22 4.05 -10.46
C GLU A 76 -24.12 5.26 -10.16
N SER A 77 -23.84 5.98 -9.07
CA SER A 77 -24.61 7.18 -8.70
C SER A 77 -24.57 8.29 -9.76
N ARG A 78 -23.44 8.46 -10.45
CA ARG A 78 -23.31 9.44 -11.54
C ARG A 78 -24.10 9.01 -12.78
N ILE A 79 -24.11 7.72 -13.10
CA ILE A 79 -24.89 7.18 -14.23
C ILE A 79 -26.39 7.35 -13.96
N GLU A 80 -26.86 7.05 -12.74
CA GLU A 80 -28.27 7.26 -12.34
C GLU A 80 -28.68 8.74 -12.43
N ALA A 81 -27.79 9.65 -12.00
CA ALA A 81 -28.01 11.10 -12.11
C ALA A 81 -28.09 11.57 -13.57
N ILE A 82 -27.26 11.02 -14.46
CA ILE A 82 -27.29 11.31 -15.91
C ILE A 82 -28.56 10.74 -16.55
N GLY A 83 -28.99 9.53 -16.17
CA GLY A 83 -30.22 8.92 -16.68
C GLY A 83 -31.50 9.70 -16.37
N SER A 84 -31.45 10.56 -15.35
CA SER A 84 -32.58 11.39 -14.90
C SER A 84 -32.67 12.78 -15.57
N THR A 85 -31.66 13.19 -16.35
CA THR A 85 -31.62 14.50 -17.02
C THR A 85 -31.38 14.34 -18.51
N ALA A 86 -32.37 14.70 -19.34
CA ALA A 86 -32.40 14.45 -20.78
C ALA A 86 -31.16 14.93 -21.56
N LEU A 87 -30.71 14.07 -22.49
CA LEU A 87 -30.16 14.34 -23.83
C LEU A 87 -29.25 15.57 -24.00
N THR A 88 -28.08 15.56 -23.37
CA THR A 88 -26.85 15.91 -24.10
C THR A 88 -25.73 15.12 -23.42
N PRO A 89 -25.11 14.12 -24.06
CA PRO A 89 -23.92 13.53 -23.49
C PRO A 89 -22.92 14.69 -23.34
N PRO A 90 -22.34 14.95 -22.14
CA PRO A 90 -21.12 15.71 -22.12
C PRO A 90 -20.21 14.98 -23.09
N LYS A 91 -19.74 15.70 -24.11
CA LYS A 91 -18.63 15.26 -24.94
C LYS A 91 -17.41 15.28 -24.03
N THR A 92 -17.40 14.41 -23.04
CA THR A 92 -16.21 13.95 -22.39
C THR A 92 -15.54 13.21 -23.51
N GLU A 93 -14.70 13.95 -24.24
CA GLU A 93 -13.55 13.34 -24.88
C GLU A 93 -12.95 12.42 -23.81
N ILE A 94 -13.29 11.14 -23.91
CA ILE A 94 -12.31 10.08 -23.73
C ILE A 94 -11.31 10.32 -24.87
N ALA A 95 -10.64 11.47 -24.85
CA ALA A 95 -9.36 11.64 -25.47
C ALA A 95 -8.60 10.51 -24.81
N ARG A 96 -8.26 9.49 -25.61
CA ARG A 96 -7.16 8.60 -25.32
C ARG A 96 -5.99 9.55 -25.12
N ARG A 97 -5.84 10.06 -23.89
CA ARG A 97 -4.70 10.87 -23.50
C ARG A 97 -3.57 9.88 -23.61
N GLU A 98 -2.69 10.11 -24.59
CA GLU A 98 -1.46 9.36 -24.76
C GLU A 98 -0.86 9.10 -23.37
N PRO A 99 -0.53 7.84 -23.03
CA PRO A 99 0.12 7.52 -21.77
C PRO A 99 1.29 8.47 -21.59
N VAL A 100 1.42 9.07 -20.41
CA VAL A 100 2.64 9.82 -20.10
C VAL A 100 3.77 8.81 -20.08
N ASP A 101 4.87 9.10 -20.80
CA ASP A 101 6.09 8.31 -20.73
C ASP A 101 6.73 8.56 -19.36
N LEU A 102 6.19 7.86 -18.36
CA LEU A 102 6.64 7.95 -16.98
C LEU A 102 7.79 6.97 -16.80
N SER A 103 9.01 7.47 -16.75
CA SER A 103 10.20 6.63 -16.59
C SER A 103 10.68 6.60 -15.14
N LYS A 104 10.60 7.73 -14.44
CA LYS A 104 11.21 7.88 -13.13
C LYS A 104 10.38 8.73 -12.16
N VAL A 105 10.11 8.16 -10.98
CA VAL A 105 9.30 8.74 -9.90
C VAL A 105 10.17 8.94 -8.67
N LEU A 106 10.12 10.12 -8.06
CA LEU A 106 10.62 10.34 -6.70
C LEU A 106 9.47 10.23 -5.72
N TRP A 107 9.55 9.29 -4.78
CA TRP A 107 8.56 9.13 -3.72
C TRP A 107 9.15 9.52 -2.37
N VAL A 108 8.62 10.57 -1.74
CA VAL A 108 9.09 11.04 -0.42
C VAL A 108 8.11 10.67 0.69
N ASP A 109 8.46 9.68 1.49
CA ASP A 109 7.62 9.07 2.53
C ASP A 109 8.49 8.34 3.57
N ASP A 110 8.24 8.56 4.87
CA ASP A 110 9.01 7.95 5.97
C ASP A 110 8.55 6.52 6.31
N GLU A 111 7.43 6.07 5.77
CA GLU A 111 6.90 4.71 5.91
C GLU A 111 6.68 4.04 4.53
N PRO A 112 7.76 3.82 3.74
CA PRO A 112 7.65 3.34 2.36
C PRO A 112 6.97 1.98 2.19
N LYS A 113 6.90 1.17 3.27
CA LYS A 113 6.16 -0.09 3.30
C LYS A 113 4.69 0.09 2.99
N HIS A 114 4.08 1.21 3.40
CA HIS A 114 2.67 1.49 3.15
C HIS A 114 2.33 1.70 1.67
N ASN A 115 3.35 1.93 0.84
CA ASN A 115 3.21 2.23 -0.58
C ASN A 115 3.67 1.08 -1.49
N SER A 116 4.06 -0.05 -0.90
CA SER A 116 4.66 -1.21 -1.58
C SER A 116 3.90 -1.70 -2.82
N TYR A 117 2.57 -1.90 -2.73
CA TYR A 117 1.74 -2.33 -3.87
C TYR A 117 1.72 -1.31 -5.02
N PHE A 118 1.77 -0.02 -4.70
CA PHE A 118 1.82 1.04 -5.71
C PHE A 118 3.19 1.06 -6.39
N VAL A 119 4.26 1.00 -5.60
CA VAL A 119 5.64 0.91 -6.09
C VAL A 119 5.84 -0.34 -6.96
N ASP A 120 5.29 -1.47 -6.55
CA ASP A 120 5.33 -2.73 -7.31
C ASP A 120 4.62 -2.61 -8.66
N THR A 121 3.49 -1.90 -8.70
CA THR A 121 2.76 -1.63 -9.95
C THR A 121 3.55 -0.71 -10.87
N LEU A 122 4.17 0.35 -10.34
CA LEU A 122 5.06 1.23 -11.10
C LEU A 122 6.25 0.44 -11.67
N ASN A 123 6.89 -0.41 -10.86
CA ASN A 123 8.00 -1.24 -11.31
C ASN A 123 7.60 -2.23 -12.41
N ARG A 124 6.41 -2.85 -12.33
CA ARG A 124 5.87 -3.71 -13.40
C ARG A 124 5.62 -2.95 -14.71
N LEU A 125 5.36 -1.65 -14.61
CA LEU A 125 5.24 -0.74 -15.75
C LEU A 125 6.62 -0.19 -16.22
N ASN A 126 7.73 -0.77 -15.74
CA ASN A 126 9.10 -0.32 -16.00
C ASN A 126 9.40 1.12 -15.53
N VAL A 127 8.61 1.64 -14.59
CA VAL A 127 8.86 2.95 -13.97
C VAL A 127 9.79 2.75 -12.78
N GLN A 128 10.94 3.41 -12.78
CA GLN A 128 11.85 3.40 -11.65
C GLN A 128 11.30 4.31 -10.53
N VAL A 129 11.17 3.76 -9.32
CA VAL A 129 10.77 4.52 -8.13
C VAL A 129 11.96 4.68 -7.19
N ASP A 130 12.40 5.92 -7.00
CA ASP A 130 13.38 6.26 -5.97
C ASP A 130 12.64 6.72 -4.72
N ILE A 131 12.79 5.96 -3.64
CA ILE A 131 12.17 6.26 -2.33
C ILE A 131 13.10 7.14 -1.52
N ALA A 132 12.58 8.21 -0.93
CA ALA A 132 13.28 9.08 0.02
C ALA A 132 12.52 9.17 1.35
N GLU A 133 13.18 8.92 2.47
CA GLU A 133 12.51 8.82 3.78
C GLU A 133 12.33 10.17 4.50
N SER A 134 12.84 11.25 3.92
CA SER A 134 12.78 12.59 4.51
C SER A 134 12.78 13.68 3.44
N THR A 135 12.37 14.89 3.81
CA THR A 135 12.44 16.08 2.95
C THR A 135 13.87 16.35 2.50
N ALA A 136 14.84 16.20 3.40
CA ALA A 136 16.25 16.43 3.08
C ALA A 136 16.76 15.41 2.04
N ASP A 137 16.49 14.13 2.22
CA ASP A 137 16.87 13.09 1.25
C ASP A 137 16.14 13.26 -0.08
N GLY A 138 14.85 13.60 -0.05
CA GLY A 138 14.05 13.90 -1.24
C GLY A 138 14.65 15.04 -2.05
N LEU A 139 15.04 16.14 -1.40
CA LEU A 139 15.72 17.25 -2.06
C LEU A 139 17.10 16.87 -2.59
N ILE A 140 17.88 16.06 -1.86
CA ILE A 140 19.19 15.58 -2.35
C ILE A 140 19.01 14.79 -3.64
N LYS A 141 18.06 13.84 -3.68
CA LYS A 141 17.76 13.03 -4.87
C LYS A 141 17.24 13.89 -6.01
N PHE A 142 16.28 14.76 -5.74
CA PHE A 142 15.71 15.69 -6.72
C PHE A 142 16.76 16.59 -7.39
N ASN A 143 17.82 16.99 -6.67
CA ASN A 143 18.89 17.81 -7.25
C ASN A 143 19.94 16.98 -8.02
N LYS A 144 20.03 15.66 -7.79
CA LYS A 144 21.00 14.77 -8.45
C LYS A 144 20.50 14.27 -9.79
N GLU A 145 19.21 14.00 -9.89
CA GLU A 145 18.59 13.34 -11.04
C GLU A 145 17.34 14.08 -11.51
N ARG A 146 16.91 13.81 -12.74
CA ARG A 146 15.64 14.33 -13.26
C ARG A 146 14.53 13.31 -12.97
N TYR A 147 13.41 13.81 -12.47
CA TYR A 147 12.21 13.02 -12.21
C TYR A 147 11.05 13.55 -13.05
N ASP A 148 10.26 12.63 -13.59
CA ASP A 148 9.05 12.94 -14.35
C ASP A 148 7.91 13.35 -13.42
N VAL A 149 7.94 12.88 -12.18
CA VAL A 149 6.97 13.22 -11.14
C VAL A 149 7.58 13.07 -9.75
N VAL A 150 7.10 13.90 -8.83
CA VAL A 150 7.34 13.76 -7.39
C VAL A 150 6.02 13.41 -6.69
N ILE A 151 6.04 12.35 -5.91
CA ILE A 151 4.96 11.95 -5.02
C ILE A 151 5.47 12.14 -3.59
N SER A 152 4.65 12.75 -2.75
CA SER A 152 5.05 13.13 -1.40
C SER A 152 3.93 12.82 -0.43
N ASP A 153 4.24 12.17 0.69
CA ASP A 153 3.30 12.21 1.82
C ASP A 153 3.22 13.63 2.42
N MET A 154 2.10 13.95 3.08
CA MET A 154 1.88 15.24 3.71
C MET A 154 2.67 15.37 5.02
N GLY A 155 2.67 14.32 5.84
CA GLY A 155 3.11 14.38 7.23
C GLY A 155 4.10 13.27 7.57
N ARG A 156 5.38 13.62 7.77
CA ARG A 156 6.43 12.64 8.02
C ARG A 156 7.31 13.00 9.21
N ARG A 157 8.04 12.03 9.77
CA ARG A 157 9.02 12.25 10.83
C ARG A 157 10.30 12.86 10.25
N GLU A 158 10.56 14.11 10.59
CA GLU A 158 11.75 14.87 10.18
C GLU A 158 12.64 15.11 11.41
N GLY A 159 13.89 14.64 11.36
CA GLY A 159 14.85 14.85 12.46
C GLY A 159 14.35 14.37 13.83
N GLY A 160 13.56 13.29 13.84
CA GLY A 160 13.00 12.71 15.06
C GLY A 160 11.68 13.32 15.54
N ARG A 161 11.16 14.38 14.90
CA ARG A 161 9.85 14.97 15.20
C ARG A 161 8.87 14.79 14.05
N TYR A 162 7.61 14.58 14.38
CA TYR A 162 6.57 14.50 13.36
C TYR A 162 6.23 15.89 12.82
N ASN A 163 6.43 16.11 11.52
CA ASN A 163 6.05 17.33 10.83
C ASN A 163 4.82 17.07 9.94
N ARG A 164 3.67 17.61 10.32
CA ARG A 164 2.39 17.47 9.60
C ARG A 164 2.36 18.15 8.23
N ARG A 165 3.35 19.01 7.93
CA ARG A 165 3.37 19.89 6.76
C ARG A 165 4.60 19.68 5.89
N ALA A 166 5.35 18.60 6.15
CA ALA A 166 6.58 18.28 5.41
C ALA A 166 6.34 18.19 3.89
N GLY A 167 5.19 17.67 3.45
CA GLY A 167 4.84 17.63 2.03
C GLY A 167 4.69 19.01 1.39
N LEU A 168 4.09 19.97 2.10
CA LEU A 168 3.95 21.36 1.63
C LEU A 168 5.29 22.10 1.63
N GLU A 169 6.11 21.86 2.65
CA GLU A 169 7.46 22.43 2.73
C GLU A 169 8.33 21.93 1.57
N LEU A 170 8.31 20.62 1.30
CA LEU A 170 8.99 20.04 0.13
C LEU A 170 8.48 20.63 -1.18
N LEU A 171 7.16 20.70 -1.37
CA LEU A 171 6.53 21.28 -2.56
C LEU A 171 7.01 22.72 -2.80
N ARG A 172 7.00 23.54 -1.75
CA ARG A 172 7.44 24.94 -1.84
C ARG A 172 8.89 25.04 -2.32
N VAL A 173 9.79 24.27 -1.71
CA VAL A 173 11.23 24.28 -2.07
C VAL A 173 11.44 23.79 -3.51
N ILE A 174 10.70 22.75 -3.94
CA ILE A 174 10.78 22.27 -5.32
C ILE A 174 10.28 23.33 -6.30
N ARG A 175 9.14 23.98 -6.03
CA ARG A 175 8.54 25.01 -6.90
C ARG A 175 9.39 26.28 -7.00
N GLU A 176 10.11 26.65 -5.94
CA GLU A 176 11.07 27.75 -5.97
C GLU A 176 12.27 27.47 -6.90
N ARG A 177 12.58 26.20 -7.18
CA ARG A 177 13.70 25.76 -8.02
C ARG A 177 13.29 25.32 -9.43
N ASN A 178 12.13 24.68 -9.53
CA ASN A 178 11.58 24.13 -10.76
C ASN A 178 10.05 24.16 -10.70
N SER A 179 9.44 24.96 -11.56
CA SER A 179 7.99 25.13 -11.61
C SER A 179 7.26 23.97 -12.27
N ASP A 180 7.93 23.18 -13.11
CA ASP A 180 7.24 22.39 -14.13
C ASP A 180 7.12 20.91 -13.75
N THR A 181 7.97 20.38 -12.87
CA THR A 181 7.89 18.97 -12.46
C THR A 181 6.55 18.69 -11.76
N PRO A 182 5.71 17.78 -12.28
CA PRO A 182 4.48 17.37 -11.64
C PRO A 182 4.71 16.93 -10.18
N PHE A 183 3.89 17.46 -9.27
CA PHE A 183 3.99 17.18 -7.84
C PHE A 183 2.62 16.77 -7.31
N PHE A 184 2.54 15.56 -6.74
CA PHE A 184 1.33 15.03 -6.15
C PHE A 184 1.54 14.74 -4.67
N ILE A 185 0.52 15.03 -3.87
CA ILE A 185 0.50 14.66 -2.45
C ILE A 185 -0.40 13.45 -2.27
N PHE A 186 0.16 12.37 -1.74
CA PHE A 186 -0.59 11.16 -1.40
C PHE A 186 -0.59 10.98 0.11
N CYS A 187 -1.74 11.17 0.75
CA CYS A 187 -1.82 11.26 2.22
C CYS A 187 -3.17 10.80 2.76
N SER A 188 -3.35 10.82 4.08
CA SER A 188 -4.64 10.46 4.69
C SER A 188 -5.79 11.37 4.24
N THR A 189 -7.03 10.86 4.22
CA THR A 189 -8.24 11.65 3.87
C THR A 189 -8.35 12.94 4.69
N ARG A 190 -8.01 12.87 5.98
CA ARG A 190 -7.96 14.04 6.86
C ARG A 190 -6.98 15.10 6.35
N SER A 191 -5.77 14.68 6.01
CA SER A 191 -4.72 15.56 5.49
C SER A 191 -5.12 16.22 4.16
N VAL A 192 -5.84 15.49 3.29
CA VAL A 192 -6.44 16.06 2.07
C VAL A 192 -7.38 17.21 2.43
N HIS A 193 -8.35 16.99 3.34
CA HIS A 193 -9.31 18.03 3.72
C HIS A 193 -8.64 19.24 4.37
N GLU A 194 -7.65 19.03 5.23
CA GLU A 194 -6.99 20.11 5.97
C GLU A 194 -6.06 20.95 5.09
N ASN A 195 -5.45 20.37 4.04
CA ASN A 195 -4.34 21.02 3.31
C ASN A 195 -4.59 21.22 1.81
N ARG A 196 -5.74 20.79 1.25
CA ARG A 196 -5.99 20.84 -0.20
C ARG A 196 -5.83 22.23 -0.79
N ASP A 197 -6.51 23.23 -0.24
CA ASP A 197 -6.48 24.58 -0.81
C ASP A 197 -5.08 25.18 -0.81
N GLU A 198 -4.30 24.90 0.23
CA GLU A 198 -2.94 25.37 0.33
C GLU A 198 -2.00 24.63 -0.62
N ALA A 199 -2.10 23.30 -0.71
CA ALA A 199 -1.33 22.50 -1.66
C ALA A 199 -1.55 22.99 -3.10
N MET A 200 -2.81 23.23 -3.49
CA MET A 200 -3.13 23.74 -4.83
C MET A 200 -2.58 25.15 -5.06
N LYS A 201 -2.66 26.05 -4.06
CA LYS A 201 -2.07 27.41 -4.16
C LYS A 201 -0.56 27.39 -4.30
N LEU A 202 0.12 26.43 -3.68
CA LEU A 202 1.57 26.21 -3.81
C LEU A 202 1.95 25.55 -5.13
N GLY A 203 0.99 25.17 -5.97
CA GLY A 203 1.25 24.59 -7.29
C GLY A 203 1.37 23.07 -7.30
N ALA A 204 0.76 22.37 -6.34
CA ALA A 204 0.55 20.93 -6.46
C ALA A 204 -0.35 20.62 -7.67
N ASN A 205 -0.05 19.54 -8.38
CA ASN A 205 -0.87 19.05 -9.48
C ASN A 205 -2.04 18.19 -8.98
N GLY A 206 -1.96 17.70 -7.75
CA GLY A 206 -3.07 17.02 -7.09
C GLY A 206 -2.73 16.62 -5.65
N ILE A 207 -3.79 16.36 -4.88
CA ILE A 207 -3.73 15.85 -3.53
C ILE A 207 -4.85 14.83 -3.35
N THR A 208 -4.52 13.61 -2.92
CA THR A 208 -5.48 12.53 -2.77
C THR A 208 -5.07 11.54 -1.67
N SER A 209 -6.07 10.84 -1.15
CA SER A 209 -5.92 9.68 -0.26
C SER A 209 -6.32 8.37 -0.94
N SER A 210 -6.68 8.43 -2.22
CA SER A 210 -7.22 7.33 -3.00
C SER A 210 -6.16 6.88 -3.99
N ALA A 211 -5.75 5.61 -3.87
CA ALA A 211 -4.77 5.03 -4.77
C ALA A 211 -5.29 5.05 -6.22
N THR A 212 -6.57 4.72 -6.43
CA THR A 212 -7.20 4.75 -7.76
C THR A 212 -7.24 6.16 -8.37
N GLU A 213 -7.45 7.19 -7.56
CA GLU A 213 -7.35 8.58 -8.02
C GLU A 213 -5.91 8.94 -8.37
N LEU A 214 -4.92 8.51 -7.57
CA LEU A 214 -3.51 8.74 -7.87
C LEU A 214 -3.09 8.06 -9.18
N TYR A 215 -3.52 6.82 -9.45
CA TYR A 215 -3.30 6.15 -10.74
C TYR A 215 -3.84 6.97 -11.92
N SER A 216 -5.04 7.54 -11.76
CA SER A 216 -5.67 8.40 -12.77
C SER A 216 -4.92 9.72 -12.96
N LEU A 217 -4.47 10.36 -11.87
CA LEU A 217 -3.69 11.59 -11.90
C LEU A 217 -2.34 11.41 -12.60
N LEU A 218 -1.68 10.26 -12.37
CA LEU A 218 -0.44 9.87 -13.04
C LEU A 218 -0.66 9.37 -14.47
N ARG A 219 -1.91 9.20 -14.91
CA ARG A 219 -2.29 8.70 -16.25
C ARG A 219 -1.66 7.35 -16.57
N LEU A 220 -1.59 6.48 -15.57
CA LEU A 220 -1.01 5.15 -15.75
C LEU A 220 -1.96 4.27 -16.57
N PRO A 221 -1.43 3.42 -17.48
CA PRO A 221 -2.24 2.48 -18.23
C PRO A 221 -2.89 1.46 -17.30
N ILE A 222 -4.05 0.94 -17.70
CA ILE A 222 -4.68 -0.19 -17.03
C ILE A 222 -3.80 -1.41 -17.31
N VAL A 223 -3.22 -1.97 -16.25
CA VAL A 223 -2.44 -3.22 -16.34
C VAL A 223 -3.43 -4.36 -16.59
N GLU A 224 -3.29 -5.05 -17.72
CA GLU A 224 -4.04 -6.29 -18.03
C GLU A 224 -3.55 -7.49 -17.21
#